data_AF-A0A6V7ILW5-F1
#
_entry.id   AF-A0A6V7ILW5-F1
#
_cell.length_a   1.000
_cell.length_b   1.000
_cell.length_c   1.000
_cell.angle_alpha   90.00
_cell.angle_beta   90.00
_cell.angle_gamma   90.00
#
_symmetry.space_group_name_H-M   'P 1'
#
loop_
_entity.id
_entity.type
_entity.pdbx_description
1 polymer ?
#
loop_
_entity_poly.entity_id
_entity_poly.type
_entity_poly.pdbx_seq_one_letter_code
_entity_poly.pdbx_strand_id
1 'polypeptide(L)'
;TLAVYDRFGRLMHGSEILKKDVLEYVVFEKHCANVYGIWRIHGKIIPTWMPEREYAERTYIEKPVVTNVLEEPPKKEVSVAEVDKNASSPEQPAAV
;
A
#
# COMPACT_ATOMS: atom_id res chain seq x y z
N THR A 1 25.29 12.28 -6.62
CA THR A 1 25.99 11.23 -5.85
C THR A 1 25.16 10.94 -4.62
N LEU A 2 24.99 9.67 -4.25
CA LEU A 2 24.25 9.25 -3.07
C LEU A 2 25.12 8.22 -2.34
N ALA A 3 25.39 8.47 -1.06
CA ALA A 3 26.05 7.53 -0.18
C ALA A 3 25.36 7.60 1.19
N VAL A 4 24.79 6.48 1.63
CA VAL A 4 24.10 6.36 2.92
C VAL A 4 25.01 5.62 3.88
N TYR A 5 25.27 6.22 5.04
CA TYR A 5 26.11 5.64 6.08
C TYR A 5 25.28 5.28 7.31
N ASP A 6 25.67 4.20 8.00
CA ASP A 6 25.12 3.84 9.31
C ASP A 6 25.66 4.79 10.41
N ARG A 7 25.08 4.74 11.62
CA ARG A 7 25.51 5.48 12.82
C ARG A 7 26.97 5.26 13.18
N PHE A 8 27.55 4.14 12.75
CA PHE A 8 28.96 3.79 12.94
C PHE A 8 29.87 4.22 11.78
N GLY A 9 29.34 4.95 10.79
CA GLY A 9 30.10 5.46 9.64
C GLY A 9 30.42 4.41 8.56
N ARG A 10 29.82 3.22 8.61
CA ARG A 10 29.96 2.19 7.57
C ARG A 10 29.01 2.50 6.40
N LEU A 11 29.46 2.32 5.17
CA LEU A 11 28.65 2.49 3.97
C LEU A 11 27.54 1.42 3.94
N MET A 12 26.30 1.85 3.69
CA MET A 12 25.11 1.00 3.64
C MET A 12 24.54 0.88 2.22
N HIS A 13 24.60 1.97 1.44
CA HIS A 13 24.04 2.01 0.09
C HIS A 13 24.66 3.14 -0.73
N GLY A 14 24.84 2.88 -2.02
CA GLY A 14 25.36 3.85 -3.00
C GLY A 14 26.88 3.96 -3.00
N SER A 15 27.39 5.04 -3.59
CA SER A 15 28.82 5.31 -3.72
C SER A 15 29.07 6.81 -3.76
N GLU A 16 30.11 7.27 -3.07
CA GLU A 16 30.50 8.68 -3.05
C GLU A 16 31.21 9.11 -4.35
N ILE A 17 31.98 8.20 -4.94
CA ILE A 17 32.86 8.47 -6.07
C ILE A 17 32.09 8.38 -7.40
N LEU A 18 31.17 7.41 -7.50
CA LEU A 18 30.45 7.14 -8.75
C LEU A 18 29.18 7.99 -8.85
N LYS A 19 29.06 8.75 -9.95
CA LYS A 19 27.84 9.47 -10.32
C LYS A 19 26.95 8.57 -11.16
N LYS A 20 25.65 8.62 -10.88
CA LYS A 20 24.61 7.94 -11.65
C LYS A 20 23.60 8.96 -12.13
N ASP A 21 23.11 8.76 -13.34
CA ASP A 21 22.02 9.55 -13.90
C ASP A 21 20.70 9.07 -13.32
N VAL A 22 19.86 10.01 -12.87
CA VAL A 22 18.59 9.70 -12.23
C VAL A 22 17.50 10.55 -12.88
N LEU A 23 16.47 9.89 -13.37
CA LEU A 23 15.28 10.52 -13.93
C LEU A 23 14.13 10.39 -12.92
N GLU A 24 13.62 11.52 -12.43
CA GLU A 24 12.56 11.55 -11.43
C GLU A 24 11.50 12.59 -11.78
N TYR A 25 10.23 12.24 -11.57
CA TYR A 25 9.11 13.14 -11.77
C TYR A 25 8.63 13.65 -10.42
N VAL A 26 8.99 14.89 -10.08
CA VAL A 26 8.62 15.54 -8.82
C VAL A 26 7.34 16.35 -9.00
N VAL A 27 6.39 16.15 -8.09
CA VAL A 27 5.13 16.90 -8.06
C VAL A 27 5.26 18.03 -7.06
N PHE A 28 4.96 19.24 -7.50
CA PHE A 28 4.88 20.41 -6.63
C PHE A 28 3.42 20.77 -6.36
N GLU A 29 3.14 21.21 -5.13
CA GLU A 29 1.85 21.78 -4.77
C GLU A 29 2.02 23.23 -4.27
N LYS A 30 0.94 24.01 -4.42
CA LYS A 30 0.80 25.31 -3.79
C LYS A 30 -0.66 25.51 -3.38
N HIS A 31 -0.87 25.91 -2.14
CA HIS A 31 -2.19 26.35 -1.70
C HIS A 31 -2.49 27.74 -2.28
N CYS A 32 -3.36 27.82 -3.29
CA CYS A 32 -3.60 29.06 -4.04
C CYS A 32 -4.34 30.14 -3.24
N ALA A 33 -5.21 29.76 -2.28
CA ALA A 33 -5.96 30.71 -1.47
C ALA A 33 -5.09 31.40 -0.40
N ASN A 34 -3.94 30.81 -0.03
CA ASN A 34 -3.00 31.45 0.89
C ASN A 34 -2.09 32.42 0.12
N VAL A 35 -2.18 33.70 0.48
CA VAL A 35 -1.34 34.78 -0.06
C VAL A 35 0.15 34.51 0.17
N TYR A 36 0.50 33.85 1.28
CA TYR A 36 1.87 33.48 1.63
C TYR A 36 2.23 32.03 1.24
N GLY A 37 1.40 31.39 0.40
CA GLY A 37 1.63 30.03 -0.05
C GLY A 37 2.93 29.92 -0.84
N ILE A 38 3.83 29.03 -0.42
CA ILE A 38 5.05 28.68 -1.14
C ILE A 38 4.87 27.36 -1.90
N TRP A 39 5.61 27.19 -2.98
CA TRP A 39 5.69 25.91 -3.67
C TRP A 39 6.41 24.89 -2.78
N ARG A 40 5.81 23.72 -2.59
CA ARG A 40 6.37 22.63 -1.80
C ARG A 40 6.37 21.36 -2.63
N ILE A 41 7.33 20.48 -2.37
CA ILE A 41 7.32 19.13 -2.93
C ILE A 41 6.16 18.38 -2.28
N HIS A 42 5.22 17.91 -3.11
CA HIS A 42 4.09 17.11 -2.67
C HIS A 42 4.40 15.61 -2.73
N GLY A 43 5.05 15.18 -3.81
CA GLY A 43 5.31 13.77 -4.02
C GLY A 43 6.21 13.50 -5.20
N LYS A 44 6.42 12.22 -5.46
CA LYS A 44 7.25 11.71 -6.55
C LYS A 44 6.50 10.59 -7.26
N ILE A 45 6.45 10.66 -8.58
CA ILE A 45 5.83 9.63 -9.42
C ILE A 45 6.92 8.61 -9.78
N ILE A 46 6.64 7.34 -9.50
CA ILE A 46 7.48 6.21 -9.90
C ILE A 46 6.76 5.52 -11.07
N PRO A 47 7.27 5.64 -12.30
CA PRO A 47 6.64 4.97 -13.44
C PRO A 47 6.81 3.46 -13.33
N THR A 48 5.84 2.71 -13.83
CA THR A 48 5.85 1.24 -13.81
C THR A 48 6.96 0.62 -14.65
N TRP A 49 7.45 1.35 -15.66
CA TRP A 49 8.55 0.94 -16.54
C TRP A 49 9.94 1.33 -16.01
N MET A 50 10.02 2.05 -14.88
CA MET A 50 11.30 2.42 -14.31
C MET A 50 12.03 1.15 -13.87
N PRO A 51 13.33 1.00 -14.17
CA PRO A 51 14.11 -0.10 -13.62
C PRO A 51 14.09 -0.05 -12.10
N GLU A 52 14.23 -1.22 -11.47
CA GLU A 52 14.32 -1.31 -10.03
C GLU A 52 15.52 -0.51 -9.49
N ARG A 53 15.38 -0.05 -8.24
CA ARG A 53 16.47 0.66 -7.57
C ARG A 53 17.59 -0.33 -7.27
N GLU A 54 18.80 0.20 -7.18
CA GLU A 54 19.96 -0.58 -6.77
C GLU A 54 19.72 -1.22 -5.39
N TYR A 55 20.14 -2.46 -5.25
CA TYR A 55 20.00 -3.20 -4.01
C TYR A 55 21.00 -2.69 -2.97
N ALA A 56 20.67 -2.88 -1.69
CA ALA A 56 21.63 -2.64 -0.62
C ALA A 56 22.71 -3.75 -0.62
N GLU A 57 23.91 -3.43 -0.15
CA GLU A 57 24.99 -4.43 -0.03
C GLU A 57 24.69 -5.51 1.03
N ARG A 58 23.77 -5.21 1.95
CA ARG A 58 23.41 -6.09 3.06
C ARG A 58 22.29 -7.06 2.69
N THR A 59 22.49 -8.34 2.98
CA THR A 59 21.46 -9.38 2.85
C THR A 59 20.49 -9.36 4.03
N TYR A 60 19.24 -9.75 3.76
CA TYR A 60 18.21 -9.95 4.78
C TYR A 60 17.63 -11.36 4.68
N ILE A 61 17.15 -11.88 5.82
CA ILE A 61 16.47 -13.17 5.88
C ILE A 61 14.97 -12.89 5.79
N GLU A 62 14.32 -13.42 4.76
CA GLU A 62 12.87 -13.39 4.65
C GLU A 62 12.25 -14.28 5.73
N LYS A 63 11.37 -13.70 6.55
CA LYS A 63 10.59 -14.49 7.51
C LYS A 63 9.53 -15.26 6.73
N PRO A 64 9.31 -16.56 7.03
CA PRO A 64 8.24 -17.31 6.38
C PRO A 64 6.91 -16.63 6.68
N VAL A 65 6.13 -16.39 5.63
CA VAL A 65 4.76 -15.90 5.74
C VAL A 65 3.95 -17.01 6.38
N VAL A 66 3.68 -16.90 7.68
CA VAL A 66 2.71 -17.78 8.34
C VAL A 66 1.33 -17.37 7.84
N THR A 67 0.87 -18.04 6.79
CA THR A 67 -0.52 -17.97 6.36
C THR A 67 -1.33 -18.68 7.44
N ASN A 68 -1.88 -17.91 8.39
CA ASN A 68 -2.96 -18.42 9.22
C ASN A 68 -4.13 -18.66 8.27
N VAL A 69 -4.24 -19.90 7.78
CA VAL A 69 -5.43 -20.40 7.11
C VAL A 69 -6.55 -20.23 8.13
N LEU A 70 -7.39 -19.21 7.92
CA LEU A 70 -8.66 -19.09 8.60
C LEU A 70 -9.40 -20.40 8.26
N GLU A 71 -9.62 -21.25 9.26
CA GLU A 71 -10.53 -22.39 9.15
C GLU A 71 -11.89 -21.84 8.72
N GLU A 72 -12.24 -22.03 7.44
CA GLU A 72 -13.62 -21.90 7.02
C GLU A 72 -14.44 -22.97 7.75
N PRO A 73 -15.51 -22.60 8.47
CA PRO A 73 -16.34 -23.59 9.15
C PRO A 73 -16.94 -24.56 8.12
N PRO A 74 -17.02 -25.86 8.42
CA PRO A 74 -17.45 -26.86 7.46
C PRO A 74 -18.88 -26.57 7.00
N LYS A 75 -19.04 -26.35 5.68
CA LYS A 75 -20.34 -26.38 5.01
C LYS A 75 -20.96 -27.75 5.27
N LYS A 76 -21.92 -27.81 6.19
CA LYS A 76 -22.84 -28.96 6.32
C LYS A 76 -23.83 -28.89 5.17
N GLU A 77 -23.68 -29.79 4.20
CA GLU A 77 -24.74 -30.16 3.27
C GLU A 77 -25.50 -31.39 3.80
N VAL A 78 -26.74 -31.55 3.31
CA VAL A 78 -27.70 -32.69 3.45
C VAL A 78 -28.63 -32.59 4.69
N SER A 79 -29.97 -32.65 4.64
CA SER A 79 -30.98 -33.01 3.61
C SER A 79 -32.39 -32.52 3.97
N VAL A 80 -33.15 -32.13 2.93
CA VAL A 80 -34.59 -32.32 2.62
C VAL A 80 -35.58 -32.69 3.73
N ALA A 81 -36.64 -31.86 3.85
CA ALA A 81 -38.07 -32.16 4.11
C ALA A 81 -38.70 -31.39 5.29
N GLU A 82 -39.64 -30.50 4.96
CA GLU A 82 -40.86 -30.03 5.68
C GLU A 82 -41.10 -28.54 5.32
N VAL A 83 -41.84 -28.26 4.24
CA VAL A 83 -43.31 -28.10 4.16
C VAL A 83 -43.80 -26.78 4.77
N ASP A 84 -44.20 -25.89 3.87
CA ASP A 84 -45.27 -24.88 3.93
C ASP A 84 -45.64 -24.22 5.28
N LYS A 85 -45.60 -22.88 5.32
CA LYS A 85 -46.81 -22.00 5.36
C LYS A 85 -46.44 -20.57 5.79
N ASN A 86 -47.25 -19.63 5.29
CA ASN A 86 -47.34 -18.19 5.58
C ASN A 86 -46.22 -17.31 4.99
N ALA A 87 -46.44 -16.54 3.92
CA ALA A 87 -47.50 -15.55 3.72
C ALA A 87 -47.61 -14.57 4.89
N SER A 88 -46.98 -13.40 4.74
CA SER A 88 -47.54 -12.08 5.10
C SER A 88 -46.41 -11.05 5.06
N SER A 89 -46.38 -10.26 3.99
CA SER A 89 -45.94 -8.87 4.10
C SER A 89 -46.85 -8.15 5.10
N PRO A 90 -46.33 -7.21 5.91
CA PRO A 90 -47.05 -5.96 6.01
C PRO A 90 -46.10 -4.77 5.86
N GLU A 91 -46.33 -4.07 4.77
CA GLU A 91 -46.22 -2.63 4.60
C GLU A 91 -46.53 -1.87 5.89
N GLN A 92 -45.59 -1.03 6.35
CA GLN A 92 -45.84 -0.07 7.43
C GLN A 92 -46.07 1.34 6.85
N PRO A 93 -47.10 2.07 7.33
CA PRO A 93 -47.52 3.34 6.75
C PRO A 93 -46.70 4.52 7.28
N ALA A 94 -46.43 5.50 6.40
CA ALA A 94 -45.98 6.83 6.80
C ALA A 94 -47.18 7.69 7.21
N ALA A 95 -47.23 8.07 8.48
CA ALA A 95 -48.07 9.13 9.00
C ALA A 95 -47.18 10.14 9.72
N VAL A 96 -47.13 11.37 9.21
CA VAL A 96 -47.53 12.67 9.81
C VAL A 96 -47.14 13.77 8.82
#